data_AF-A0A7J5A7Y3-F1
#
_entry.id   AF-A0A7J5A7Y3-F1
#
_cell.length_a   1.000
_cell.length_b   1.000
_cell.length_c   1.000
_cell.angle_alpha   90.00
_cell.angle_beta   90.00
_cell.angle_gamma   90.00
#
_symmetry.space_group_name_H-M   'P 1'
#
loop_
_entity.id
_entity.type
_entity.pdbx_description
1 polymer ?
#
loop_
_entity_poly.entity_id
_entity_poly.type
_entity_poly.pdbx_seq_one_letter_code
_entity_poly.pdbx_strand_id
1 'polypeptide(L)'
;MHTDPHAGTPGTADQAPPAERPSAADGPPAADQQPPASAAEGRREVLFAEAEPVRLPDWMRSPGPEHQPTGLDRVRFFQARHNGPLTVGFAFALALLMIVAAGWMVVQVADWRRTATVAPSASATPEPISAVGTPRDLFAGTPAASFALREKAIVLPAATAQGPFDKVQVRAALDSVRKALIESRLETAMLVGDTEPFLGLLAPDSRAEMRPHFDNSRFLHVATRIGSQADWEYDIRAQGRISHRARTVAGVRLLEVTTEFVWAYPFDVMRRAPAGAGLVAVRDRVVWQVPHPNDVPASSRGLWLASAKAVTWNADCAWLRDGWVNVMQWLPDLHGPRVPGGDPGDFFDLAAPMASTSRC
;
A
#
# COMPACT_ATOMS: atom_id res chain seq x y z
N MET A 1 -12.54 20.90 76.89
CA MET A 1 -12.83 19.47 77.16
C MET A 1 -12.76 18.78 75.81
N HIS A 2 -11.89 17.84 75.46
CA HIS A 2 -10.89 16.96 76.09
C HIS A 2 -9.94 16.56 74.91
N THR A 3 -8.64 16.89 74.92
CA THR A 3 -7.46 16.01 75.21
C THR A 3 -7.22 14.83 74.23
N ASP A 4 -6.15 14.95 73.41
CA ASP A 4 -4.98 14.07 73.15
C ASP A 4 -4.93 12.61 73.71
N PRO A 5 -3.90 11.76 73.40
CA PRO A 5 -3.14 11.43 72.17
C PRO A 5 -2.86 9.89 72.07
N HIS A 6 -2.06 9.41 71.08
CA HIS A 6 -1.11 8.25 71.10
C HIS A 6 -0.70 7.92 69.64
N ALA A 7 0.53 8.14 69.14
CA ALA A 7 1.84 7.55 69.45
C ALA A 7 2.00 6.06 69.01
N GLY A 8 2.87 5.83 68.00
CA GLY A 8 3.34 4.51 67.59
C GLY A 8 4.27 4.54 66.37
N THR A 9 5.59 4.62 66.62
CA THR A 9 6.70 4.17 65.73
C THR A 9 7.47 3.15 66.58
N PRO A 10 8.03 2.03 66.03
CA PRO A 10 9.31 2.08 65.31
C PRO A 10 9.48 0.98 64.22
N GLY A 11 10.55 1.05 63.41
CA GLY A 11 10.95 -0.10 62.57
C GLY A 11 11.96 0.21 61.46
N THR A 12 13.22 0.46 61.86
CA THR A 12 14.41 0.59 61.01
C THR A 12 14.97 -0.80 60.64
N ALA A 13 15.74 -0.86 59.53
CA ALA A 13 16.68 -1.92 59.12
C ALA A 13 16.04 -3.18 58.47
N ASP A 14 16.54 -3.80 57.40
CA ASP A 14 17.92 -3.90 56.90
C ASP A 14 17.97 -4.08 55.37
N GLN A 15 18.92 -3.39 54.75
CA GLN A 15 19.49 -3.71 53.44
C GLN A 15 20.74 -4.58 53.65
N ALA A 16 20.93 -5.58 52.77
CA ALA A 16 22.20 -6.16 52.27
C ALA A 16 22.12 -7.71 52.15
N PRO A 17 23.03 -8.39 51.43
CA PRO A 17 23.76 -8.06 50.19
C PRO A 17 23.64 -9.18 49.11
N PRO A 18 24.19 -9.00 47.89
CA PRO A 18 24.26 -10.06 46.89
C PRO A 18 25.31 -11.13 47.25
N ALA A 19 25.00 -12.39 46.97
CA ALA A 19 25.93 -13.50 47.12
C ALA A 19 26.91 -13.53 45.94
N GLU A 20 28.18 -13.36 46.28
CA GLU A 20 29.37 -13.56 45.44
C GLU A 20 29.90 -14.99 45.63
N ARG A 21 30.49 -15.56 44.55
CA ARG A 21 31.63 -16.52 44.46
C ARG A 21 31.42 -17.59 43.37
N PRO A 22 32.47 -18.24 42.84
CA PRO A 22 33.85 -17.77 42.64
C PRO A 22 34.42 -18.09 41.24
N SER A 23 35.51 -17.38 40.95
CA SER A 23 36.52 -17.60 39.90
C SER A 23 37.21 -18.98 40.00
N ALA A 24 37.50 -19.57 38.84
CA ALA A 24 38.69 -20.40 38.63
C ALA A 24 39.22 -20.17 37.21
N ALA A 25 40.48 -19.75 37.16
CA ALA A 25 41.27 -19.52 35.96
C ALA A 25 41.88 -20.84 35.42
N ASP A 26 42.14 -20.90 34.12
CA ASP A 26 43.44 -21.25 33.53
C ASP A 26 43.33 -21.21 31.98
N GLY A 27 44.08 -20.29 31.34
CA GLY A 27 44.28 -20.25 29.87
C GLY A 27 45.54 -21.03 29.46
N PRO A 28 46.31 -20.66 28.41
CA PRO A 28 46.03 -19.98 27.13
C PRO A 28 46.84 -20.72 25.99
N PRO A 29 47.37 -20.11 24.89
CA PRO A 29 46.92 -18.99 24.05
C PRO A 29 46.81 -19.36 22.54
N ALA A 30 46.25 -18.43 21.76
CA ALA A 30 46.43 -18.32 20.31
C ALA A 30 47.79 -17.65 19.99
N ALA A 31 48.43 -18.08 18.91
CA ALA A 31 49.58 -17.42 18.31
C ALA A 31 49.41 -17.25 16.79
N ASP A 32 49.87 -16.08 16.34
CA ASP A 32 49.83 -15.47 15.02
C ASP A 32 50.71 -16.15 13.94
N GLN A 33 50.32 -15.87 12.68
CA GLN A 33 51.16 -15.58 11.49
C GLN A 33 52.23 -16.59 11.01
N GLN A 34 52.07 -17.08 9.77
CA GLN A 34 52.74 -16.57 8.54
C GLN A 34 52.79 -17.67 7.43
N PRO A 35 52.57 -17.36 6.14
CA PRO A 35 52.58 -18.35 5.05
C PRO A 35 53.98 -18.51 4.45
N PRO A 36 54.37 -19.70 3.97
CA PRO A 36 55.57 -19.83 3.16
C PRO A 36 55.29 -19.71 1.66
N ALA A 37 56.27 -19.10 1.02
CA ALA A 37 56.38 -18.75 -0.38
C ALA A 37 56.49 -19.95 -1.34
N SER A 38 56.17 -19.64 -2.60
CA SER A 38 56.57 -20.31 -3.84
C SER A 38 57.98 -20.94 -3.82
N ALA A 39 58.10 -22.20 -4.27
CA ALA A 39 58.80 -22.57 -5.51
C ALA A 39 58.91 -24.11 -5.70
N ALA A 40 58.91 -24.51 -6.98
CA ALA A 40 59.52 -25.72 -7.55
C ALA A 40 58.76 -27.08 -7.47
N GLU A 41 57.86 -27.26 -8.43
CA GLU A 41 58.07 -28.20 -9.55
C GLU A 41 58.53 -29.64 -9.24
N GLY A 42 57.57 -30.57 -9.26
CA GLY A 42 57.78 -32.01 -9.17
C GLY A 42 56.58 -32.78 -9.71
N ARG A 43 56.55 -32.92 -11.04
CA ARG A 43 55.68 -33.78 -11.87
C ARG A 43 55.12 -35.01 -11.12
N ARG A 44 53.81 -35.04 -10.87
CA ARG A 44 53.08 -36.23 -10.42
C ARG A 44 51.97 -36.55 -11.42
N GLU A 45 52.14 -37.66 -12.12
CA GLU A 45 51.19 -38.24 -13.06
C GLU A 45 49.83 -38.46 -12.38
N VAL A 46 48.76 -37.94 -12.98
CA VAL A 46 47.39 -38.22 -12.58
C VAL A 46 46.90 -39.41 -13.41
N LEU A 47 46.87 -40.58 -12.78
CA LEU A 47 46.14 -41.75 -13.25
C LEU A 47 44.63 -41.44 -13.14
N PHE A 48 43.95 -41.34 -14.28
CA PHE A 48 42.49 -41.31 -14.31
C PHE A 48 41.96 -42.72 -14.00
N ALA A 49 41.44 -42.90 -12.80
CA ALA A 49 40.63 -44.06 -12.45
C ALA A 49 39.22 -43.88 -13.06
N GLU A 50 38.77 -44.91 -13.78
CA GLU A 50 37.44 -45.03 -14.37
C GLU A 50 36.37 -44.92 -13.27
N ALA A 51 35.55 -43.86 -13.32
CA ALA A 51 34.49 -43.62 -12.35
C ALA A 51 33.25 -44.48 -12.68
N GLU A 52 32.86 -45.32 -11.73
CA GLU A 52 31.67 -46.16 -11.75
C GLU A 52 30.39 -45.28 -11.90
N PRO A 53 29.42 -45.65 -12.76
CA PRO A 53 28.24 -44.81 -12.98
C PRO A 53 27.34 -44.77 -11.74
N VAL A 54 27.10 -43.56 -11.23
CA VAL A 54 26.21 -43.27 -10.10
C VAL A 54 24.78 -43.77 -10.38
N ARG A 55 24.33 -44.78 -9.63
CA ARG A 55 22.95 -45.27 -9.69
C ARG A 55 22.02 -44.37 -8.87
N LEU A 56 21.12 -43.65 -9.53
CA LEU A 56 20.08 -42.85 -8.89
C LEU A 56 19.00 -43.74 -8.23
N PRO A 57 18.48 -43.39 -7.04
CA PRO A 57 17.40 -44.12 -6.37
C PRO A 57 16.08 -44.19 -7.16
N ASP A 58 15.31 -45.27 -6.99
CA ASP A 58 14.09 -45.56 -7.78
C ASP A 58 12.95 -44.56 -7.57
N TRP A 59 12.89 -43.87 -6.43
CA TRP A 59 11.90 -42.81 -6.18
C TRP A 59 12.09 -41.58 -7.09
N MET A 60 13.27 -41.43 -7.70
CA MET A 60 13.56 -40.40 -8.70
C MET A 60 13.19 -40.84 -10.13
N ARG A 61 12.79 -42.11 -10.32
CA ARG A 61 12.43 -42.67 -11.63
C ARG A 61 10.91 -42.79 -11.85
N SER A 62 10.10 -42.50 -10.84
CA SER A 62 8.65 -42.62 -10.91
C SER A 62 7.99 -41.24 -11.03
N PRO A 63 7.28 -40.93 -12.12
CA PRO A 63 6.37 -39.79 -12.14
C PRO A 63 5.26 -40.03 -11.11
N GLY A 64 5.12 -39.12 -10.15
CA GLY A 64 4.05 -39.18 -9.15
C GLY A 64 2.66 -39.16 -9.80
N PRO A 65 1.62 -39.73 -9.15
CA PRO A 65 0.28 -39.75 -9.70
C PRO A 65 -0.21 -38.32 -9.96
N GLU A 66 -0.50 -38.02 -11.23
CA GLU A 66 -1.01 -36.73 -11.68
C GLU A 66 -2.33 -36.41 -10.96
N HIS A 67 -2.34 -35.29 -10.25
CA HIS A 67 -3.53 -34.75 -9.61
C HIS A 67 -4.54 -34.37 -10.70
N GLN A 68 -5.65 -35.12 -10.84
CA GLN A 68 -6.71 -34.75 -11.77
C GLN A 68 -7.40 -33.46 -11.28
N PRO A 69 -7.37 -32.35 -12.05
CA PRO A 69 -7.94 -31.09 -11.63
C PRO A 69 -9.47 -31.16 -11.55
N THR A 70 -10.06 -30.63 -10.48
CA THR A 70 -11.52 -30.53 -10.31
C THR A 70 -12.07 -29.30 -11.03
N GLY A 71 -13.40 -29.23 -11.22
CA GLY A 71 -14.05 -28.34 -12.20
C GLY A 71 -13.71 -26.84 -12.14
N LEU A 72 -13.37 -26.30 -10.97
CA LEU A 72 -12.98 -24.89 -10.82
C LEU A 72 -11.52 -24.61 -11.27
N ASP A 73 -10.65 -25.62 -11.30
CA ASP A 73 -9.27 -25.47 -11.79
C ASP A 73 -9.21 -25.31 -13.32
N ARG A 74 -10.19 -25.86 -14.06
CA ARG A 74 -10.26 -25.69 -15.52
C ARG A 74 -10.50 -24.25 -15.95
N VAL A 75 -11.17 -23.44 -15.12
CA VAL A 75 -11.42 -22.02 -15.42
C VAL A 75 -10.15 -21.19 -15.25
N ARG A 76 -9.30 -21.54 -14.26
CA ARG A 76 -8.00 -20.88 -14.03
C ARG A 76 -6.99 -21.13 -15.16
N PHE A 77 -6.91 -22.35 -15.70
CA PHE A 77 -5.91 -22.66 -16.74
C PHE A 77 -6.25 -22.10 -18.13
N PHE A 78 -7.52 -21.84 -18.44
CA PHE A 78 -7.91 -21.29 -19.75
C PHE A 78 -7.52 -19.81 -19.90
N GLN A 79 -7.45 -19.08 -18.79
CA GLN A 79 -7.10 -17.64 -18.77
C GLN A 79 -5.60 -17.39 -19.01
N ALA A 80 -4.73 -18.37 -18.75
CA ALA A 80 -3.28 -18.24 -18.93
C ALA A 80 -2.78 -18.63 -20.34
N ARG A 81 -3.58 -19.36 -21.14
CA ARG A 81 -3.05 -20.07 -22.34
C ARG A 81 -3.31 -19.40 -23.70
N HIS A 82 -4.05 -18.28 -23.78
CA HIS A 82 -4.46 -17.71 -25.08
C HIS A 82 -3.79 -16.41 -25.56
N ASN A 83 -2.72 -15.92 -24.93
CA ASN A 83 -2.01 -14.70 -25.39
C ASN A 83 -0.73 -14.97 -26.22
N GLY A 84 -0.56 -16.17 -26.77
CA GLY A 84 0.67 -16.58 -27.46
C GLY A 84 0.91 -15.92 -28.83
N PRO A 85 -0.05 -15.93 -29.78
CA PRO A 85 0.21 -15.42 -31.13
C PRO A 85 -0.27 -13.99 -31.42
N LEU A 86 -1.02 -13.35 -30.51
CA LEU A 86 -1.56 -11.98 -30.71
C LEU A 86 -0.57 -10.83 -30.38
N THR A 87 0.56 -11.14 -29.78
CA THR A 87 1.53 -10.15 -29.28
C THR A 87 2.39 -9.50 -30.37
N VAL A 88 2.68 -10.21 -31.46
CA VAL A 88 3.53 -9.67 -32.55
C VAL A 88 2.77 -8.66 -33.41
N GLY A 89 1.50 -8.92 -33.73
CA GLY A 89 0.65 -7.98 -34.47
C GLY A 89 0.28 -6.74 -33.67
N PHE A 90 0.00 -6.90 -32.37
CA PHE A 90 -0.36 -5.78 -31.49
C PHE A 90 0.83 -4.85 -31.23
N ALA A 91 2.04 -5.39 -31.08
CA ALA A 91 3.25 -4.57 -30.89
C ALA A 91 3.52 -3.66 -32.11
N PHE A 92 3.30 -4.16 -33.33
CA PHE A 92 3.52 -3.38 -34.55
C PHE A 92 2.46 -2.27 -34.73
N ALA A 93 1.19 -2.58 -34.44
CA ALA A 93 0.12 -1.58 -34.46
C ALA A 93 0.32 -0.50 -33.38
N LEU A 94 0.76 -0.89 -32.18
CA LEU A 94 1.07 0.05 -31.09
C LEU A 94 2.24 0.98 -31.46
N ALA A 95 3.29 0.44 -32.08
CA ALA A 95 4.44 1.23 -32.52
C ALA A 95 4.04 2.28 -33.57
N LEU A 96 3.22 1.91 -34.55
CA LEU A 96 2.69 2.85 -35.55
C LEU A 96 1.80 3.92 -34.92
N LEU A 97 0.94 3.56 -33.97
CA LEU A 97 0.05 4.49 -33.29
C LEU A 97 0.84 5.47 -32.41
N MET A 98 1.92 5.02 -31.75
CA MET A 98 2.83 5.88 -31.00
C MET A 98 3.56 6.89 -31.89
N ILE A 99 3.95 6.51 -33.10
CA ILE A 99 4.59 7.44 -34.05
C ILE A 99 3.60 8.51 -34.52
N VAL A 100 2.35 8.13 -34.82
CA VAL A 100 1.30 9.08 -35.21
C VAL A 100 0.94 10.02 -34.05
N ALA A 101 0.82 9.48 -32.83
CA ALA A 101 0.54 10.27 -31.63
C ALA A 101 1.68 11.25 -31.29
N ALA A 102 2.93 10.82 -31.42
CA ALA A 102 4.10 11.69 -31.24
C ALA A 102 4.13 12.82 -32.29
N GLY A 103 3.85 12.51 -33.55
CA GLY A 103 3.75 13.52 -34.62
C GLY A 103 2.64 14.55 -34.35
N TRP A 104 1.47 14.10 -33.87
CA TRP A 104 0.35 15.00 -33.54
C TRP A 104 0.61 15.85 -32.29
N MET A 105 1.32 15.30 -31.30
CA MET A 105 1.68 16.00 -30.06
C MET A 105 2.70 17.13 -30.30
N VAL A 106 3.64 16.96 -31.24
CA VAL A 106 4.60 18.02 -31.60
C VAL A 106 3.89 19.22 -32.25
N VAL A 107 2.86 18.99 -33.07
CA VAL A 107 2.07 20.06 -33.69
C VAL A 107 1.27 20.84 -32.64
N GLN A 108 0.63 20.15 -31.68
CA GLN A 108 -0.13 20.78 -30.60
C GLN A 108 0.74 21.62 -29.65
N VAL A 109 1.96 21.16 -29.33
CA VAL A 109 2.90 21.90 -28.46
C VAL A 109 3.45 23.15 -29.17
N ALA A 110 3.64 23.12 -30.48
CA ALA A 110 4.06 24.28 -31.27
C ALA A 110 2.98 25.38 -31.33
N ASP A 111 1.70 25.00 -31.35
CA ASP A 111 0.59 25.94 -31.32
C ASP A 111 0.31 26.49 -29.92
N TRP A 112 0.47 25.69 -28.85
CA TRP A 112 0.34 26.14 -27.47
C TRP A 112 1.37 27.21 -27.07
N ARG A 113 2.59 27.13 -27.61
CA ARG A 113 3.64 28.13 -27.34
C ARG A 113 3.37 29.50 -27.98
N ARG A 114 2.42 29.61 -28.92
CA ARG A 114 2.05 30.90 -29.53
C ARG A 114 0.95 31.65 -28.78
N THR A 115 0.32 31.05 -27.76
CA THR A 115 -0.83 31.66 -27.04
C THR A 115 -0.65 31.81 -25.53
N ALA A 116 0.47 31.39 -24.94
CA ALA A 116 0.71 31.56 -23.50
C ALA A 116 1.32 32.94 -23.17
N THR A 117 0.45 33.92 -22.87
CA THR A 117 0.87 35.13 -22.13
C THR A 117 1.05 34.73 -20.67
N VAL A 118 2.29 34.76 -20.17
CA VAL A 118 2.65 34.42 -18.80
C VAL A 118 2.23 35.56 -17.86
N ALA A 119 1.30 35.28 -16.94
CA ALA A 119 1.04 36.13 -15.79
C ALA A 119 2.09 35.85 -14.69
N PRO A 120 2.57 36.86 -13.93
CA PRO A 120 3.59 36.64 -12.91
C PRO A 120 3.04 35.86 -11.71
N SER A 121 3.79 34.85 -11.29
CA SER A 121 3.55 34.07 -10.07
C SER A 121 3.80 34.96 -8.85
N ALA A 122 2.78 35.20 -8.03
CA ALA A 122 2.91 35.91 -6.77
C ALA A 122 3.61 34.99 -5.74
N SER A 123 4.73 35.44 -5.19
CA SER A 123 5.42 34.78 -4.08
C SER A 123 4.49 34.68 -2.86
N ALA A 124 4.17 33.44 -2.44
CA ALA A 124 3.46 33.20 -1.19
C ALA A 124 4.33 33.62 -0.01
N THR A 125 3.79 34.49 0.83
CA THR A 125 4.39 34.88 2.11
C THR A 125 4.20 33.73 3.11
N PRO A 126 5.20 33.38 3.95
CA PRO A 126 5.03 32.32 4.95
C PRO A 126 3.97 32.74 5.98
N GLU A 127 2.92 31.93 6.17
CA GLU A 127 1.96 32.13 7.26
C GLU A 127 2.62 31.87 8.63
N PRO A 128 2.12 32.51 9.70
CA PRO A 128 2.73 32.45 11.02
C PRO A 128 2.60 31.07 11.66
N ILE A 129 3.68 30.66 12.32
CA ILE A 129 3.78 29.45 13.14
C ILE A 129 2.70 29.51 14.23
N SER A 130 1.80 28.52 14.30
CA SER A 130 0.67 28.49 15.23
C SER A 130 1.12 28.71 16.68
N ALA A 131 0.43 29.60 17.39
CA ALA A 131 0.67 29.91 18.80
C ALA A 131 0.45 28.68 19.71
N VAL A 132 1.09 28.68 20.88
CA VAL A 132 0.83 27.67 21.92
C VAL A 132 -0.64 27.77 22.36
N GLY A 133 -1.40 26.68 22.25
CA GLY A 133 -2.81 26.62 22.65
C GLY A 133 -3.84 26.67 21.50
N THR A 134 -3.44 26.95 20.26
CA THR A 134 -4.31 26.81 19.08
C THR A 134 -4.10 25.45 18.40
N PRO A 135 -5.17 24.72 18.02
CA PRO A 135 -5.06 23.55 17.14
C PRO A 135 -4.30 23.92 15.87
N ARG A 136 -3.35 23.09 15.47
CA ARG A 136 -2.56 23.29 14.26
C ARG A 136 -3.34 22.73 13.08
N ASP A 137 -3.49 23.49 12.00
CA ASP A 137 -3.95 22.92 10.73
C ASP A 137 -2.79 22.15 10.08
N LEU A 138 -2.83 20.82 10.19
CA LEU A 138 -1.80 19.92 9.64
C LEU A 138 -1.76 19.91 8.11
N PHE A 139 -2.80 20.43 7.44
CA PHE A 139 -2.85 20.54 5.99
C PHE A 139 -2.41 21.89 5.45
N ALA A 140 -2.29 22.92 6.29
CA ALA A 140 -1.90 24.25 5.85
C ALA A 140 -0.57 24.23 5.08
N GLY A 141 -0.53 24.88 3.92
CA GLY A 141 0.64 24.90 3.03
C GLY A 141 0.88 23.60 2.26
N THR A 142 -0.07 22.64 2.27
CA THR A 142 0.02 21.40 1.47
C THR A 142 -0.98 21.39 0.31
N PRO A 143 -0.74 20.61 -0.77
CA PRO A 143 -1.73 20.41 -1.84
C PRO A 143 -3.08 19.88 -1.33
N ALA A 144 -3.05 19.05 -0.28
CA ALA A 144 -4.23 18.44 0.33
C ALA A 144 -5.08 19.42 1.16
N ALA A 145 -4.64 20.67 1.38
CA ALA A 145 -5.44 21.69 2.07
C ALA A 145 -6.79 21.96 1.39
N SER A 146 -6.83 21.82 0.06
CA SER A 146 -8.04 22.03 -0.75
C SER A 146 -8.96 20.82 -0.84
N PHE A 147 -8.50 19.65 -0.35
CA PHE A 147 -9.24 18.41 -0.47
C PHE A 147 -10.45 18.40 0.47
N ALA A 148 -11.48 17.68 0.06
CA ALA A 148 -12.70 17.55 0.84
C ALA A 148 -12.46 16.65 2.06
N LEU A 149 -13.15 16.97 3.15
CA LEU A 149 -13.05 16.26 4.41
C LEU A 149 -13.82 14.92 4.34
N ARG A 150 -13.13 13.83 4.65
CA ARG A 150 -13.69 12.48 4.86
C ARG A 150 -14.70 12.07 3.78
N GLU A 151 -15.91 11.67 4.16
CA GLU A 151 -16.91 11.08 3.27
C GLU A 151 -17.44 12.09 2.23
N LYS A 152 -17.24 13.40 2.46
CA LYS A 152 -17.59 14.45 1.49
C LYS A 152 -16.71 14.40 0.25
N ALA A 153 -15.52 13.81 0.32
CA ALA A 153 -14.66 13.57 -0.83
C ALA A 153 -15.20 12.51 -1.80
N ILE A 154 -16.09 11.63 -1.32
CA ILE A 154 -16.60 10.50 -2.11
C ILE A 154 -17.89 10.91 -2.80
N VAL A 155 -17.73 11.59 -3.95
CA VAL A 155 -18.83 12.04 -4.80
C VAL A 155 -19.13 10.99 -5.87
N LEU A 156 -20.37 10.49 -5.87
CA LEU A 156 -20.83 9.51 -6.85
C LEU A 156 -21.23 10.18 -8.17
N PRO A 157 -20.92 9.57 -9.33
CA PRO A 157 -21.45 10.01 -10.60
C PRO A 157 -22.97 9.76 -10.66
N ALA A 158 -23.63 10.41 -11.62
CA ALA A 158 -25.04 10.12 -11.89
C ALA A 158 -25.23 8.64 -12.25
N ALA A 159 -26.19 7.98 -11.59
CA ALA A 159 -26.58 6.62 -11.96
C ALA A 159 -27.41 6.67 -13.26
N THR A 160 -26.82 6.19 -14.35
CA THR A 160 -27.47 6.02 -15.65
C THR A 160 -27.53 4.54 -15.99
N ALA A 161 -28.63 4.06 -16.56
CA ALA A 161 -28.71 2.68 -17.04
C ALA A 161 -27.56 2.41 -18.03
N GLN A 162 -26.94 1.25 -17.94
CA GLN A 162 -25.78 0.91 -18.76
C GLN A 162 -25.77 -0.57 -19.15
N GLY A 163 -25.95 -0.81 -20.45
CA GLY A 163 -26.02 -2.16 -21.00
C GLY A 163 -27.13 -2.98 -20.32
N PRO A 164 -26.82 -4.14 -19.72
CA PRO A 164 -27.82 -4.98 -19.05
C PRO A 164 -28.21 -4.50 -17.65
N PHE A 165 -27.63 -3.41 -17.15
CA PHE A 165 -27.92 -2.87 -15.83
C PHE A 165 -28.86 -1.68 -15.94
N ASP A 166 -29.98 -1.75 -15.24
CA ASP A 166 -30.90 -0.63 -15.12
C ASP A 166 -30.34 0.46 -14.18
N LYS A 167 -31.02 1.61 -14.15
CA LYS A 167 -30.62 2.76 -13.32
C LYS A 167 -30.56 2.44 -11.82
N VAL A 168 -31.46 1.59 -11.33
CA VAL A 168 -31.56 1.22 -9.91
C VAL A 168 -30.38 0.33 -9.53
N GLN A 169 -30.06 -0.65 -10.38
CA GLN A 169 -28.91 -1.53 -10.23
C GLN A 169 -27.60 -0.75 -10.25
N VAL A 170 -27.45 0.20 -11.18
CA VAL A 170 -26.26 1.08 -11.23
C VAL A 170 -26.15 1.91 -9.97
N ARG A 171 -27.26 2.49 -9.48
CA ARG A 171 -27.24 3.27 -8.23
C ARG A 171 -26.83 2.40 -7.03
N ALA A 172 -27.43 1.22 -6.89
CA ALA A 172 -27.13 0.31 -5.79
C ALA A 172 -25.65 -0.09 -5.77
N ALA A 173 -25.06 -0.38 -6.94
CA ALA A 173 -23.63 -0.69 -7.04
C ALA A 173 -22.73 0.49 -6.65
N LEU A 174 -23.06 1.71 -7.11
CA LEU A 174 -22.33 2.93 -6.73
C LEU A 174 -22.42 3.18 -5.23
N ASP A 175 -23.60 3.01 -4.63
CA ASP A 175 -23.80 3.16 -3.18
C ASP A 175 -23.02 2.09 -2.38
N SER A 176 -22.98 0.84 -2.84
CA SER A 176 -22.14 -0.20 -2.24
C SER A 176 -20.65 0.12 -2.29
N VAL A 177 -20.16 0.65 -3.43
CA VAL A 177 -18.75 1.07 -3.57
C VAL A 177 -18.45 2.27 -2.66
N ARG A 178 -19.35 3.26 -2.58
CA ARG A 178 -19.18 4.38 -1.64
C ARG A 178 -19.04 3.89 -0.21
N LYS A 179 -19.91 2.96 0.21
CA LYS A 179 -19.83 2.38 1.55
C LYS A 179 -18.51 1.64 1.77
N ALA A 180 -18.07 0.85 0.78
CA ALA A 180 -16.79 0.14 0.84
C ALA A 180 -15.59 1.07 0.99
N LEU A 181 -15.55 2.19 0.26
CA LEU A 181 -14.49 3.20 0.39
C LEU A 181 -14.48 3.85 1.79
N ILE A 182 -15.67 4.15 2.35
CA ILE A 182 -15.79 4.72 3.69
C ILE A 182 -15.25 3.74 4.73
N GLU A 183 -15.76 2.50 4.74
CA GLU A 183 -15.32 1.46 5.67
C GLU A 183 -13.83 1.13 5.51
N SER A 184 -13.28 1.15 4.29
CA SER A 184 -11.90 0.72 4.06
C SER A 184 -10.85 1.82 4.27
N ARG A 185 -11.21 3.10 4.09
CA ARG A 185 -10.25 4.23 4.12
C ARG A 185 -10.48 5.23 5.25
N LEU A 186 -11.69 5.34 5.77
CA LEU A 186 -12.09 6.45 6.64
C LEU A 186 -12.61 6.01 8.00
N GLU A 187 -13.24 4.85 8.10
CA GLU A 187 -13.86 4.39 9.34
C GLU A 187 -12.83 4.00 10.37
N THR A 188 -13.07 4.45 11.60
CA THR A 188 -12.18 4.23 12.74
C THR A 188 -11.91 2.75 12.95
N ALA A 189 -12.93 1.90 12.81
CA ALA A 189 -12.79 0.45 12.96
C ALA A 189 -11.66 -0.11 12.08
N MET A 190 -11.68 0.21 10.78
CA MET A 190 -10.62 -0.22 9.87
C MET A 190 -9.28 0.45 10.20
N LEU A 191 -9.28 1.75 10.49
CA LEU A 191 -8.05 2.48 10.82
C LEU A 191 -7.34 1.90 12.04
N VAL A 192 -8.07 1.36 13.01
CA VAL A 192 -7.49 0.70 14.21
C VAL A 192 -7.31 -0.81 14.05
N GLY A 193 -7.72 -1.38 12.92
CA GLY A 193 -7.44 -2.77 12.54
C GLY A 193 -8.60 -3.76 12.63
N ASP A 194 -9.82 -3.32 12.95
CA ASP A 194 -11.03 -4.13 12.78
C ASP A 194 -11.47 -4.12 11.31
N THR A 195 -11.29 -5.26 10.64
CA THR A 195 -11.50 -5.41 9.20
C THR A 195 -12.89 -5.94 8.86
N GLU A 196 -13.62 -6.46 9.84
CA GLU A 196 -14.88 -7.16 9.60
C GLU A 196 -16.00 -6.27 9.04
N PRO A 197 -16.17 -5.00 9.47
CA PRO A 197 -17.17 -4.12 8.86
C PRO A 197 -17.00 -3.97 7.35
N PHE A 198 -15.76 -3.78 6.88
CA PHE A 198 -15.44 -3.71 5.45
C PHE A 198 -15.63 -5.06 4.75
N LEU A 199 -15.06 -6.14 5.30
CA LEU A 199 -15.20 -7.49 4.74
C LEU A 199 -16.68 -7.89 4.64
N GLY A 200 -17.50 -7.43 5.58
CA GLY A 200 -18.95 -7.54 5.64
C GLY A 200 -19.69 -7.01 4.41
N LEU A 201 -19.11 -6.05 3.68
CA LEU A 201 -19.71 -5.44 2.48
C LEU A 201 -19.49 -6.24 1.20
N LEU A 202 -18.48 -7.11 1.18
CA LEU A 202 -18.17 -7.95 0.03
C LEU A 202 -19.17 -9.10 -0.08
N ALA A 203 -19.38 -9.57 -1.31
CA ALA A 203 -20.09 -10.82 -1.56
C ALA A 203 -19.43 -11.96 -0.75
N PRO A 204 -20.18 -12.93 -0.20
CA PRO A 204 -19.62 -14.02 0.62
C PRO A 204 -18.38 -14.69 0.03
N ASP A 205 -18.39 -15.02 -1.26
CA ASP A 205 -17.24 -15.66 -1.91
C ASP A 205 -16.06 -14.70 -2.03
N SER A 206 -16.30 -13.44 -2.40
CA SER A 206 -15.26 -12.40 -2.48
C SER A 206 -14.69 -12.06 -1.10
N ARG A 207 -15.50 -12.12 -0.05
CA ARG A 207 -15.06 -11.96 1.35
C ARG A 207 -14.12 -13.09 1.75
N ALA A 208 -14.49 -14.33 1.45
CA ALA A 208 -13.67 -15.50 1.76
C ALA A 208 -12.32 -15.43 1.03
N GLU A 209 -12.32 -14.98 -0.23
CA GLU A 209 -11.08 -14.74 -1.00
C GLU A 209 -10.25 -13.59 -0.44
N MET A 210 -10.88 -12.48 -0.02
CA MET A 210 -10.18 -11.29 0.44
C MET A 210 -9.57 -11.45 1.85
N ARG A 211 -10.17 -12.27 2.71
CA ARG A 211 -9.79 -12.38 4.13
C ARG A 211 -8.30 -12.69 4.36
N PRO A 212 -7.67 -13.66 3.66
CA PRO A 212 -6.24 -13.92 3.82
C PRO A 212 -5.32 -12.77 3.38
N HIS A 213 -5.82 -11.80 2.60
CA HIS A 213 -5.07 -10.60 2.25
C HIS A 213 -4.97 -9.60 3.39
N PHE A 214 -5.72 -9.77 4.48
CA PHE A 214 -5.56 -8.94 5.69
C PHE A 214 -4.53 -9.53 6.68
N ASP A 215 -4.13 -10.79 6.48
CA ASP A 215 -3.09 -11.48 7.26
C ASP A 215 -1.67 -11.16 6.75
N ASN A 216 -1.56 -10.62 5.53
CA ASN A 216 -0.32 -10.10 4.95
C ASN A 216 -0.61 -8.70 4.40
N SER A 217 0.31 -7.74 4.44
CA SER A 217 0.08 -6.31 4.14
C SER A 217 -0.47 -5.95 2.73
N ARG A 218 -0.84 -6.93 1.90
CA ARG A 218 -1.41 -6.76 0.56
C ARG A 218 -2.74 -6.01 0.54
N PHE A 219 -3.52 -6.01 1.62
CA PHE A 219 -4.77 -5.26 1.69
C PHE A 219 -4.57 -3.73 1.63
N LEU A 220 -3.35 -3.21 1.84
CA LEU A 220 -3.07 -1.76 1.85
C LEU A 220 -3.46 -1.05 0.53
N HIS A 221 -3.58 -1.81 -0.56
CA HIS A 221 -4.06 -1.30 -1.85
C HIS A 221 -5.55 -0.94 -1.86
N VAL A 222 -6.34 -1.42 -0.90
CA VAL A 222 -7.80 -1.19 -0.83
C VAL A 222 -8.28 -0.65 0.51
N ALA A 223 -7.55 -0.92 1.60
CA ALA A 223 -7.87 -0.41 2.93
C ALA A 223 -6.64 0.22 3.62
N THR A 224 -6.87 0.94 4.70
CA THR A 224 -5.80 1.61 5.46
C THR A 224 -5.96 1.31 6.95
N ARG A 225 -4.88 0.88 7.60
CA ARG A 225 -4.75 0.84 9.07
C ARG A 225 -3.68 1.82 9.49
N ILE A 226 -3.80 2.45 10.64
CA ILE A 226 -2.86 3.46 11.16
C ILE A 226 -2.13 2.90 12.39
N GLY A 227 -0.80 2.95 12.36
CA GLY A 227 0.07 2.25 13.31
C GLY A 227 0.02 2.77 14.76
N SER A 228 -0.39 4.01 14.98
CA SER A 228 -0.50 4.61 16.31
C SER A 228 -1.76 5.46 16.41
N GLN A 229 -2.64 5.16 17.36
CA GLN A 229 -3.87 5.94 17.59
C GLN A 229 -3.60 7.30 18.24
N ALA A 230 -2.47 7.46 18.94
CA ALA A 230 -2.12 8.69 19.63
C ALA A 230 -1.60 9.77 18.67
N ASP A 231 -1.12 9.37 17.50
CA ASP A 231 -0.34 10.22 16.61
C ASP A 231 -1.11 10.67 15.35
N TRP A 232 -2.40 10.37 15.21
CA TRP A 232 -3.19 10.77 14.03
C TRP A 232 -4.47 11.52 14.38
N GLU A 233 -4.89 12.42 13.48
CA GLU A 233 -6.11 13.20 13.63
C GLU A 233 -7.22 12.70 12.69
N TYR A 234 -8.48 12.82 13.12
CA TYR A 234 -9.65 12.33 12.39
C TYR A 234 -9.95 13.08 11.08
N ASP A 235 -9.20 14.14 10.79
CA ASP A 235 -9.40 15.07 9.68
C ASP A 235 -8.82 14.56 8.36
N ILE A 236 -9.05 13.28 8.05
CA ILE A 236 -8.62 12.68 6.78
C ILE A 236 -9.25 13.47 5.63
N ARG A 237 -8.42 13.94 4.69
CA ARG A 237 -8.89 14.64 3.49
C ARG A 237 -8.63 13.80 2.27
N ALA A 238 -9.52 13.93 1.27
CA ALA A 238 -9.35 13.21 0.03
C ALA A 238 -9.88 13.98 -1.17
N GLN A 239 -9.37 13.59 -2.33
CA GLN A 239 -9.88 13.98 -3.63
C GLN A 239 -9.93 12.73 -4.49
N GLY A 240 -10.99 12.57 -5.27
CA GLY A 240 -11.11 11.39 -6.13
C GLY A 240 -12.11 11.54 -7.24
N ARG A 241 -12.13 10.50 -8.08
CA ARG A 241 -13.06 10.34 -9.20
C ARG A 241 -13.57 8.92 -9.24
N ILE A 242 -14.85 8.78 -9.58
CA ILE A 242 -15.54 7.50 -9.69
C ILE A 242 -16.20 7.43 -11.06
N SER A 243 -15.96 6.34 -11.77
CA SER A 243 -16.58 6.06 -13.07
C SER A 243 -17.12 4.63 -13.07
N HIS A 244 -18.09 4.34 -13.93
CA HIS A 244 -18.65 3.01 -14.05
C HIS A 244 -18.82 2.59 -15.51
N ARG A 245 -18.77 1.28 -15.74
CA ARG A 245 -19.08 0.69 -17.05
C ARG A 245 -19.62 -0.73 -16.96
N ALA A 246 -20.49 -1.11 -17.90
CA ALA A 246 -20.88 -2.51 -18.07
C ALA A 246 -19.86 -3.28 -18.93
N ARG A 247 -19.59 -4.53 -18.57
CA ARG A 247 -18.80 -5.48 -19.38
C ARG A 247 -19.34 -6.90 -19.21
N THR A 248 -18.99 -7.79 -20.14
CA THR A 248 -19.23 -9.23 -20.00
C THR A 248 -17.89 -9.95 -19.95
N VAL A 249 -17.71 -10.86 -18.98
CA VAL A 249 -16.48 -11.65 -18.81
C VAL A 249 -16.87 -13.09 -18.56
N ALA A 250 -16.38 -14.01 -19.40
CA ALA A 250 -16.68 -15.44 -19.28
C ALA A 250 -18.20 -15.73 -19.14
N GLY A 251 -19.04 -14.98 -19.87
CA GLY A 251 -20.50 -15.13 -19.82
C GLY A 251 -21.20 -14.41 -18.66
N VAL A 252 -20.46 -13.83 -17.71
CA VAL A 252 -21.04 -13.07 -16.59
C VAL A 252 -21.10 -11.59 -16.94
N ARG A 253 -22.29 -10.98 -16.85
CA ARG A 253 -22.44 -9.53 -16.99
C ARG A 253 -22.02 -8.87 -15.68
N LEU A 254 -21.11 -7.90 -15.77
CA LEU A 254 -20.51 -7.20 -14.64
C LEU A 254 -20.69 -5.70 -14.83
N LEU A 255 -21.08 -5.02 -13.75
CA LEU A 255 -20.95 -3.59 -13.63
C LEU A 255 -19.62 -3.29 -12.93
N GLU A 256 -18.68 -2.73 -13.67
CA GLU A 256 -17.42 -2.25 -13.11
C GLU A 256 -17.57 -0.83 -12.60
N VAL A 257 -17.06 -0.59 -11.40
CA VAL A 257 -16.89 0.75 -10.84
C VAL A 257 -15.41 0.95 -10.60
N THR A 258 -14.81 1.93 -11.28
CA THR A 258 -13.42 2.32 -11.07
C THR A 258 -13.36 3.54 -10.18
N THR A 259 -12.60 3.46 -9.11
CA THR A 259 -12.33 4.56 -8.18
C THR A 259 -10.86 4.93 -8.27
N GLU A 260 -10.56 6.22 -8.29
CA GLU A 260 -9.21 6.75 -8.15
C GLU A 260 -9.21 7.87 -7.13
N PHE A 261 -8.40 7.74 -6.10
CA PHE A 261 -8.34 8.70 -5.00
C PHE A 261 -6.92 9.02 -4.60
N VAL A 262 -6.74 10.23 -4.08
CA VAL A 262 -5.63 10.58 -3.18
C VAL A 262 -6.23 10.79 -1.80
N TRP A 263 -5.82 9.96 -0.85
CA TRP A 263 -6.17 10.04 0.57
C TRP A 263 -5.00 10.68 1.31
N ALA A 264 -5.27 11.65 2.16
CA ALA A 264 -4.27 12.39 2.91
C ALA A 264 -4.57 12.23 4.42
N TYR A 265 -3.69 11.50 5.10
CA TYR A 265 -3.79 11.15 6.51
C TYR A 265 -2.87 12.05 7.33
N PRO A 266 -3.41 12.87 8.24
CA PRO A 266 -2.61 13.74 9.08
C PRO A 266 -2.12 13.01 10.33
N PHE A 267 -0.86 13.27 10.67
CA PHE A 267 -0.17 12.80 11.86
C PHE A 267 0.37 13.98 12.65
N ASP A 268 0.28 13.90 13.98
CA ASP A 268 0.92 14.89 14.83
C ASP A 268 2.43 14.76 14.73
N VAL A 269 3.09 15.91 14.64
CA VAL A 269 4.53 16.02 14.50
C VAL A 269 5.00 17.26 15.25
N MET A 270 6.30 17.34 15.51
CA MET A 270 6.91 18.51 16.17
C MET A 270 6.41 19.82 15.55
N ARG A 271 6.02 20.80 16.38
CA ARG A 271 5.48 22.09 15.89
C ARG A 271 6.41 22.84 14.92
N ARG A 272 7.73 22.61 15.03
CA ARG A 272 8.74 23.19 14.14
C ARG A 272 8.90 22.46 12.80
N ALA A 273 8.17 21.36 12.58
CA ALA A 273 8.22 20.60 11.35
C ALA A 273 7.62 21.41 10.18
N PRO A 274 8.21 21.32 8.98
CA PRO A 274 7.68 22.01 7.81
C PRO A 274 6.29 21.49 7.42
N ALA A 275 5.58 22.24 6.57
CA ALA A 275 4.30 21.82 6.01
C ALA A 275 4.44 20.46 5.31
N GLY A 276 3.45 19.58 5.50
CA GLY A 276 3.44 18.23 4.92
C GLY A 276 4.32 17.20 5.63
N ALA A 277 5.17 17.58 6.59
CA ALA A 277 6.01 16.62 7.33
C ALA A 277 5.18 15.60 8.13
N GLY A 278 4.02 16.02 8.64
CA GLY A 278 3.05 15.17 9.31
C GLY A 278 1.98 14.58 8.39
N LEU A 279 2.17 14.58 7.07
CA LEU A 279 1.15 14.09 6.15
C LEU A 279 1.63 12.82 5.45
N VAL A 280 0.83 11.76 5.51
CA VAL A 280 0.97 10.60 4.63
C VAL A 280 -0.09 10.68 3.55
N ALA A 281 0.29 10.46 2.30
CA ALA A 281 -0.66 10.40 1.20
C ALA A 281 -0.67 9.00 0.57
N VAL A 282 -1.85 8.45 0.33
CA VAL A 282 -2.06 7.20 -0.40
C VAL A 282 -2.82 7.52 -1.67
N ARG A 283 -2.24 7.21 -2.83
CA ARG A 283 -2.92 7.31 -4.12
C ARG A 283 -3.28 5.93 -4.60
N ASP A 284 -4.55 5.71 -4.91
CA ASP A 284 -5.05 4.41 -5.36
C ASP A 284 -5.82 4.47 -6.67
N ARG A 285 -5.89 3.30 -7.31
CA ARG A 285 -6.87 2.98 -8.33
C ARG A 285 -7.42 1.59 -8.05
N VAL A 286 -8.72 1.52 -7.83
CA VAL A 286 -9.41 0.27 -7.50
C VAL A 286 -10.53 0.01 -8.50
N VAL A 287 -10.66 -1.24 -8.94
CA VAL A 287 -11.76 -1.69 -9.79
C VAL A 287 -12.62 -2.65 -8.98
N TRP A 288 -13.85 -2.23 -8.74
CA TRP A 288 -14.90 -2.98 -8.11
C TRP A 288 -15.81 -3.58 -9.18
N GLN A 289 -16.39 -4.74 -8.89
CA GLN A 289 -17.33 -5.40 -9.79
C GLN A 289 -18.60 -5.79 -9.04
N VAL A 290 -19.75 -5.62 -9.69
CA VAL A 290 -21.03 -6.16 -9.22
C VAL A 290 -21.61 -7.01 -10.34
N PRO A 291 -21.75 -8.34 -10.15
CA PRO A 291 -22.32 -9.21 -11.16
C PRO A 291 -23.83 -9.02 -11.28
N HIS A 292 -24.35 -9.27 -12.48
CA HIS A 292 -25.78 -9.38 -12.66
C HIS A 292 -26.30 -10.62 -11.89
N PRO A 293 -27.36 -10.49 -11.07
CA PRO A 293 -27.76 -11.54 -10.11
C PRO A 293 -28.22 -12.86 -10.74
N ASN A 294 -28.63 -12.83 -12.02
CA ASN A 294 -29.04 -14.02 -12.78
C ASN A 294 -27.86 -14.81 -13.35
N ASP A 295 -26.65 -14.27 -13.31
CA ASP A 295 -25.48 -14.86 -13.97
C ASP A 295 -24.56 -15.57 -12.96
N VAL A 296 -24.86 -15.48 -11.65
CA VAL A 296 -24.03 -15.97 -10.54
C VAL A 296 -24.86 -16.61 -9.42
N PRO A 297 -24.30 -17.58 -8.66
CA PRO A 297 -24.96 -18.14 -7.50
C PRO A 297 -25.15 -17.08 -6.39
N ALA A 298 -26.04 -17.37 -5.44
CA ALA A 298 -26.38 -16.43 -4.37
C ALA A 298 -25.17 -15.99 -3.52
N SER A 299 -24.21 -16.88 -3.26
CA SER A 299 -22.98 -16.60 -2.51
C SER A 299 -22.04 -15.61 -3.22
N SER A 300 -22.17 -15.50 -4.54
CA SER A 300 -21.39 -14.59 -5.37
C SER A 300 -22.14 -13.29 -5.68
N ARG A 301 -23.37 -13.09 -5.20
CA ARG A 301 -24.09 -11.83 -5.40
C ARG A 301 -23.56 -10.76 -4.45
N GLY A 302 -23.24 -9.58 -4.97
CA GLY A 302 -22.77 -8.44 -4.19
C GLY A 302 -21.52 -7.79 -4.76
N LEU A 303 -20.74 -7.14 -3.91
CA LEU A 303 -19.54 -6.40 -4.31
C LEU A 303 -18.32 -7.32 -4.38
N TRP A 304 -17.58 -7.26 -5.49
CA TRP A 304 -16.32 -7.96 -5.71
C TRP A 304 -15.18 -6.96 -5.85
N LEU A 305 -14.00 -7.32 -5.36
CA LEU A 305 -12.76 -6.59 -5.60
C LEU A 305 -12.02 -7.23 -6.79
N ALA A 306 -12.00 -6.56 -7.94
CA ALA A 306 -11.40 -7.10 -9.16
C ALA A 306 -9.90 -6.80 -9.29
N SER A 307 -9.50 -5.59 -8.90
CA SER A 307 -8.08 -5.21 -8.82
C SER A 307 -7.91 -3.98 -7.96
N ALA A 308 -6.76 -3.86 -7.30
CA ALA A 308 -6.38 -2.69 -6.54
C ALA A 308 -4.90 -2.38 -6.78
N LYS A 309 -4.58 -1.11 -6.95
CA LYS A 309 -3.21 -0.59 -6.98
C LYS A 309 -3.17 0.62 -6.06
N ALA A 310 -2.10 0.73 -5.28
CA ALA A 310 -1.85 1.93 -4.51
C ALA A 310 -0.35 2.21 -4.40
N VAL A 311 -0.02 3.48 -4.31
CA VAL A 311 1.30 3.99 -3.95
C VAL A 311 1.15 4.96 -2.79
N THR A 312 2.18 5.05 -1.96
CA THR A 312 2.18 5.86 -0.75
C THR A 312 3.32 6.87 -0.80
N TRP A 313 3.12 8.06 -0.23
CA TRP A 313 4.14 9.09 -0.07
C TRP A 313 4.28 9.47 1.41
N ASN A 314 5.54 9.64 1.85
CA ASN A 314 5.94 10.07 3.20
C ASN A 314 5.50 9.12 4.33
N ALA A 315 5.31 7.84 4.01
CA ALA A 315 5.02 6.80 5.00
C ALA A 315 6.29 6.07 5.42
N ASP A 316 6.34 5.56 6.66
CA ASP A 316 7.42 4.70 7.11
C ASP A 316 7.36 3.33 6.42
N CYS A 317 8.45 2.93 5.74
CA CYS A 317 8.49 1.67 5.00
C CYS A 317 8.34 0.43 5.90
N ALA A 318 8.83 0.46 7.14
CA ALA A 318 8.75 -0.69 8.03
C ALA A 318 7.30 -0.94 8.45
N TRP A 319 6.62 0.12 8.89
CA TRP A 319 5.19 0.05 9.21
C TRP A 319 4.36 -0.39 8.00
N LEU A 320 4.64 0.15 6.80
CA LEU A 320 3.93 -0.25 5.59
C LEU A 320 4.11 -1.74 5.28
N ARG A 321 5.31 -2.30 5.44
CA ARG A 321 5.54 -3.75 5.25
C ARG A 321 4.72 -4.60 6.21
N ASP A 322 4.49 -4.11 7.42
CA ASP A 322 3.69 -4.78 8.46
C ASP A 322 2.18 -4.51 8.32
N GLY A 323 1.78 -3.77 7.28
CA GLY A 323 0.37 -3.50 6.99
C GLY A 323 -0.20 -2.36 7.80
N TRP A 324 0.61 -1.34 8.08
CA TRP A 324 0.22 -0.16 8.84
C TRP A 324 0.75 1.10 8.15
N VAL A 325 -0.06 2.14 8.13
CA VAL A 325 0.36 3.47 7.70
C VAL A 325 0.85 4.22 8.93
N ASN A 326 2.08 4.69 8.85
CA ASN A 326 2.63 5.63 9.81
C ASN A 326 3.45 6.67 9.04
N VAL A 327 3.56 7.89 9.57
CA VAL A 327 4.36 8.94 8.92
C VAL A 327 5.85 8.67 9.13
N MET A 328 6.67 8.99 8.13
CA MET A 328 8.12 9.02 8.33
C MET A 328 8.45 10.07 9.40
N GLN A 329 9.25 9.69 10.38
CA GLN A 329 9.64 10.62 11.43
C GLN A 329 10.50 11.75 10.86
N TRP A 330 9.98 12.97 10.92
CA TRP A 330 10.77 14.15 10.62
C TRP A 330 11.66 14.51 11.81
N LEU A 331 12.97 14.53 11.56
CA LEU A 331 14.01 14.90 12.53
C LEU A 331 14.69 16.21 12.09
N PRO A 332 14.62 17.28 12.90
CA PRO A 332 15.16 18.61 12.62
C PRO A 332 16.63 18.60 12.16
N ASP A 333 17.50 17.89 12.89
CA ASP A 333 18.94 17.90 12.63
C ASP A 333 19.31 17.11 11.37
N LEU A 334 18.46 16.17 10.95
CA LEU A 334 18.67 15.33 9.77
C LEU A 334 18.04 15.93 8.51
N HIS A 335 16.83 16.49 8.64
CA HIS A 335 16.02 16.89 7.48
C HIS A 335 15.99 18.40 7.25
N GLY A 336 16.25 19.20 8.30
CA GLY A 336 16.09 20.65 8.24
C GLY A 336 14.70 21.03 7.69
N PRO A 337 14.60 21.89 6.67
CA PRO A 337 13.31 22.33 6.13
C PRO A 337 12.62 21.31 5.22
N ARG A 338 13.21 20.13 4.96
CA ARG A 338 12.67 19.15 4.01
C ARG A 338 11.75 18.16 4.69
N VAL A 339 10.76 17.67 3.96
CA VAL A 339 9.92 16.53 4.35
C VAL A 339 10.69 15.22 4.06
N PRO A 340 10.64 14.19 4.93
CA PRO A 340 11.38 12.94 4.71
C PRO A 340 11.01 12.23 3.41
N GLY A 341 9.71 12.21 3.05
CA GLY A 341 9.22 11.67 1.77
C GLY A 341 9.62 12.48 0.52
N GLY A 342 10.37 13.56 0.69
CA GLY A 342 10.82 14.45 -0.38
C GLY A 342 9.69 15.27 -1.01
N ASP A 343 9.98 15.91 -2.15
CA ASP A 343 8.97 16.63 -2.93
C ASP A 343 7.90 15.64 -3.42
N PRO A 344 6.60 15.87 -3.17
CA PRO A 344 5.55 15.00 -3.70
C PRO A 344 5.42 15.05 -5.24
N GLY A 345 5.92 16.09 -5.91
CA GLY A 345 5.73 16.29 -7.35
C GLY A 345 4.25 16.18 -7.74
N ASP A 346 3.95 15.37 -8.75
CA ASP A 346 2.58 15.18 -9.25
C ASP A 346 1.75 14.15 -8.46
N PHE A 347 2.22 13.71 -7.28
CA PHE A 347 1.52 12.66 -6.50
C PHE A 347 0.05 13.03 -6.22
N PHE A 348 -0.20 14.29 -5.85
CA PHE A 348 -1.53 14.80 -5.53
C PHE A 348 -2.38 15.16 -6.76
N ASP A 349 -1.82 15.13 -7.97
CA ASP A 349 -2.55 15.40 -9.20
C ASP A 349 -3.15 14.12 -9.79
N LEU A 350 -4.49 13.99 -9.71
CA LEU A 350 -5.22 12.87 -10.28
C LEU A 350 -5.18 12.80 -11.81
N ALA A 351 -4.84 13.90 -12.50
CA ALA A 351 -4.68 13.93 -13.95
C ALA A 351 -3.30 13.41 -14.39
N ALA A 352 -2.27 13.54 -13.55
CA ALA A 352 -0.96 12.97 -13.81
C ALA A 352 -0.99 11.42 -13.78
N PRO A 353 -0.10 10.73 -14.52
CA PRO A 353 0.04 9.28 -14.39
C PRO A 353 0.35 8.88 -12.95
N MET A 354 -0.31 7.82 -12.47
CA MET A 354 -0.01 7.27 -11.15
C MET A 354 1.43 6.75 -11.10
N ALA A 355 2.18 7.15 -10.08
CA ALA A 355 3.52 6.64 -9.85
C ALA A 355 3.53 5.11 -9.73
N SER A 356 4.65 4.48 -10.11
CA SER A 356 4.82 3.02 -10.02
C SER A 356 5.41 2.57 -8.68
N THR A 357 5.99 3.48 -7.90
CA THR A 357 6.67 3.18 -6.65
C THR A 357 6.17 4.08 -5.52
N SER A 358 5.99 3.49 -4.34
CA SER A 358 5.81 4.25 -3.10
C SER A 358 7.10 4.99 -2.75
N ARG A 359 6.97 6.21 -2.22
CA ARG A 359 8.04 6.99 -1.61
C ARG A 359 7.94 6.85 -0.09
N CYS A 360 8.61 5.80 0.36
CA CYS A 360 9.15 5.61 1.68
C CYS A 360 10.66 5.33 1.47
#